data_AF-A0A9N9S2Z5-F1
#
_entry.id   AF-A0A9N9S2Z5-F1
#
_cell.length_a   1.000
_cell.length_b   1.000
_cell.length_c   1.000
_cell.angle_alpha   90.00
_cell.angle_beta   90.00
_cell.angle_gamma   90.00
#
_symmetry.space_group_name_H-M   'P 1'
#
loop_
_entity.id
_entity.type
_entity.pdbx_description
1 polymer ?
#
loop_
_entity_poly.entity_id
_entity_poly.type
_entity_poly.pdbx_seq_one_letter_code
_entity_poly.pdbx_strand_id
1 'polypeptide(L)'
;NGYKLKLYFVATVRKKSNYFSEPYKFFSTLKSTSCQKALSSFFSEKYFFNMGRMHAPGKGISQSALPYRRSVPSWLKLNAEDVKEQIKKLGKKGMTPSQIGIILRDSHGVAQVRFVNGNKILRIMKAVGLKPDIPEDLYFLIKRAVSIRKHLERNRKDIDSKFRLILVESRIHRLARYYKNKAVLPPTWKYESATASALVA
;
A
#
# COMPACT_ATOMS: atom_id res chain seq x y z
N ASN A 1 -13.15 -13.06 -45.87
CA ASN A 1 -13.74 -12.11 -44.90
C ASN A 1 -13.41 -12.34 -43.42
N GLY A 2 -12.35 -13.09 -43.05
CA GLY A 2 -11.99 -13.34 -41.62
C GLY A 2 -10.87 -12.46 -41.04
N TYR A 3 -9.99 -11.90 -41.88
CA TYR A 3 -8.81 -11.17 -41.41
C TYR A 3 -9.09 -9.70 -41.06
N LYS A 4 -10.11 -9.09 -41.69
CA LYS A 4 -10.56 -7.72 -41.39
C LYS A 4 -11.23 -7.61 -40.02
N LEU A 5 -12.03 -8.60 -39.60
CA LEU A 5 -12.66 -8.63 -38.27
C LEU A 5 -11.64 -8.77 -37.12
N LYS A 6 -10.55 -9.53 -37.32
CA LYS A 6 -9.48 -9.68 -36.32
C LYS A 6 -8.78 -8.34 -36.03
N LEU A 7 -8.52 -7.53 -37.04
CA LEU A 7 -7.85 -6.22 -36.87
C LEU A 7 -8.77 -5.18 -36.21
N TYR A 8 -10.06 -5.14 -36.56
CA TYR A 8 -11.00 -4.24 -35.91
C TYR A 8 -11.25 -4.60 -34.44
N PHE A 9 -11.32 -5.89 -34.09
CA PHE A 9 -11.53 -6.32 -32.71
C PHE A 9 -10.34 -5.99 -31.80
N VAL A 10 -9.11 -6.18 -32.30
CA VAL A 10 -7.88 -5.84 -31.56
C VAL A 10 -7.78 -4.33 -31.31
N ALA A 11 -8.22 -3.49 -32.25
CA ALA A 11 -8.21 -2.04 -32.09
C ALA A 11 -9.26 -1.53 -31.08
N THR A 12 -10.46 -2.13 -31.05
CA THR A 12 -11.52 -1.72 -30.10
C THR A 12 -11.20 -2.12 -28.66
N VAL A 13 -10.54 -3.27 -28.44
CA VAL A 13 -10.17 -3.74 -27.10
C VAL A 13 -9.04 -2.91 -26.48
N ARG A 14 -8.10 -2.40 -27.31
CA ARG A 14 -6.97 -1.60 -26.81
C ARG A 14 -7.36 -0.21 -26.27
N LYS A 15 -8.47 0.38 -26.75
CA LYS A 15 -9.00 1.65 -26.22
C LYS A 15 -9.84 1.49 -24.94
N LYS A 16 -10.31 0.27 -24.61
CA LYS A 16 -11.21 0.02 -23.46
C LYS A 16 -10.52 -0.60 -22.23
N SER A 17 -9.23 -0.93 -22.28
CA SER A 17 -8.52 -1.62 -21.19
C SER A 17 -8.29 -0.76 -19.92
N ASN A 18 -8.56 0.54 -19.96
CA ASN A 18 -8.39 1.42 -18.80
C ASN A 18 -9.64 1.56 -17.90
N TYR A 19 -10.76 0.90 -18.22
CA TYR A 19 -12.05 1.19 -17.55
C TYR A 19 -12.85 0.00 -17.02
N PHE A 20 -12.35 -1.23 -17.00
CA PHE A 20 -13.12 -2.35 -16.45
C PHE A 20 -12.46 -2.97 -15.21
N SER A 21 -12.99 -2.58 -14.04
CA SER A 21 -12.71 -3.18 -12.74
C SER A 21 -13.54 -4.43 -12.44
N GLU A 22 -14.26 -5.00 -13.41
CA GLU A 22 -15.08 -6.20 -13.21
C GLU A 22 -15.07 -7.11 -14.44
N PRO A 23 -14.24 -8.17 -14.49
CA PRO A 23 -14.27 -9.13 -15.60
C PRO A 23 -15.53 -10.02 -15.61
N TYR A 24 -16.37 -9.96 -14.57
CA TYR A 24 -17.47 -10.92 -14.35
C TYR A 24 -18.75 -10.61 -15.12
N LYS A 25 -18.91 -9.41 -15.70
CA LYS A 25 -20.15 -9.01 -16.39
C LYS A 25 -20.16 -9.21 -17.90
N PHE A 26 -19.06 -9.65 -18.51
CA PHE A 26 -19.02 -9.94 -19.95
C PHE A 26 -19.41 -11.39 -20.30
N PHE A 27 -19.47 -12.28 -19.29
CA PHE A 27 -19.72 -13.71 -19.51
C PHE A 27 -21.20 -14.07 -19.75
N SER A 28 -22.14 -13.15 -19.49
CA SER A 28 -23.59 -13.45 -19.52
C SER A 28 -24.24 -13.36 -20.91
N THR A 29 -23.52 -12.97 -21.97
CA THR A 29 -24.09 -12.79 -23.32
C THR A 29 -23.60 -13.79 -24.36
N LEU A 30 -22.78 -14.77 -23.99
CA LEU A 30 -22.24 -15.77 -24.92
C LEU A 30 -23.03 -17.09 -24.83
N LYS A 31 -23.85 -17.38 -25.85
CA LYS A 31 -24.73 -18.57 -25.96
C LYS A 31 -24.03 -19.86 -26.45
N SER A 32 -22.69 -19.91 -26.59
CA SER A 32 -22.00 -21.15 -27.01
C SER A 32 -20.91 -21.60 -26.03
N THR A 33 -21.01 -22.86 -25.61
CA THR A 33 -20.18 -23.50 -24.58
C THR A 33 -18.75 -23.78 -25.04
N SER A 34 -18.47 -23.84 -26.35
CA SER A 34 -17.10 -24.04 -26.88
C SER A 34 -16.25 -22.77 -26.81
N CYS A 35 -16.86 -21.60 -27.03
CA CYS A 35 -16.16 -20.31 -27.05
C CYS A 35 -15.79 -19.84 -25.63
N GLN A 36 -16.62 -20.16 -24.62
CA GLN A 36 -16.31 -19.89 -23.21
C GLN A 36 -15.10 -20.68 -22.70
N LYS A 37 -14.96 -21.97 -23.06
CA LYS A 37 -13.81 -22.81 -22.64
C LYS A 37 -12.48 -22.37 -23.28
N ALA A 38 -12.51 -21.94 -24.55
CA ALA A 38 -11.33 -21.45 -25.25
C ALA A 38 -10.87 -20.08 -24.73
N LEU A 39 -11.80 -19.20 -24.33
CA LEU A 39 -11.45 -17.92 -23.72
C LEU A 39 -10.97 -18.06 -22.28
N SER A 40 -11.50 -19.01 -21.50
CA SER A 40 -11.02 -19.25 -20.13
C SER A 40 -9.59 -19.80 -20.07
N SER A 41 -9.18 -20.65 -21.04
CA SER A 41 -7.80 -21.14 -21.11
C SER A 41 -6.82 -20.05 -21.57
N PHE A 42 -7.20 -19.24 -22.56
CA PHE A 42 -6.35 -18.15 -23.06
C PHE A 42 -6.16 -17.01 -22.06
N PHE A 43 -7.14 -16.74 -21.19
CA PHE A 43 -7.04 -15.70 -20.16
C PHE A 43 -6.30 -16.16 -18.89
N SER A 44 -6.13 -17.48 -18.69
CA SER A 44 -5.49 -18.03 -17.50
C SER A 44 -3.96 -18.14 -17.63
N GLU A 45 -3.40 -18.11 -18.84
CA GLU A 45 -1.97 -18.37 -19.06
C GLU A 45 -1.06 -17.13 -19.05
N LYS A 46 -1.61 -15.92 -18.84
CA LYS A 46 -0.82 -14.67 -18.94
C LYS A 46 -0.94 -13.70 -17.78
N TYR A 47 -1.39 -14.18 -16.63
CA TYR A 47 -1.32 -13.44 -15.36
C TYR A 47 -0.55 -14.23 -14.31
N PHE A 48 0.64 -14.71 -14.68
CA PHE A 48 1.67 -14.97 -13.70
C PHE A 48 2.06 -13.61 -13.12
N PHE A 49 1.51 -13.26 -11.95
CA PHE A 49 1.86 -12.06 -11.19
C PHE A 49 3.38 -12.05 -11.00
N ASN A 50 4.07 -11.26 -11.82
CA ASN A 50 5.51 -11.09 -11.77
C ASN A 50 5.85 -10.60 -10.34
N MET A 51 6.48 -11.45 -9.52
CA MET A 51 6.86 -11.11 -8.14
C MET A 51 8.05 -10.13 -8.12
N GLY A 52 7.84 -8.93 -8.66
CA GLY A 52 8.81 -7.85 -8.75
C GLY A 52 8.41 -6.66 -7.88
N ARG A 53 9.31 -5.68 -7.77
CA ARG A 53 8.99 -4.41 -7.12
C ARG A 53 7.89 -3.69 -7.91
N MET A 54 6.97 -3.03 -7.21
CA MET A 54 5.77 -2.45 -7.80
C MET A 54 6.04 -1.51 -9.00
N HIS A 55 7.02 -0.61 -8.89
CA HIS A 55 7.39 0.36 -9.92
C HIS A 55 8.89 0.29 -10.26
N ALA A 56 9.54 -0.85 -10.00
CA ALA A 56 10.97 -1.05 -10.30
C ALA A 56 11.21 -2.47 -10.82
N PRO A 57 12.18 -2.66 -11.73
CA PRO A 57 12.46 -3.99 -12.31
C PRO A 57 13.20 -4.93 -11.36
N GLY A 58 13.61 -4.46 -10.17
CA GLY A 58 14.36 -5.24 -9.20
C GLY A 58 13.56 -6.42 -8.62
N LYS A 59 14.28 -7.51 -8.30
CA LYS A 59 13.73 -8.77 -7.76
C LYS A 59 14.28 -9.14 -6.37
N GLY A 60 14.89 -8.20 -5.65
CA GLY A 60 15.53 -8.47 -4.35
C GLY A 60 14.54 -8.88 -3.26
N ILE A 61 14.83 -9.99 -2.58
CA ILE A 61 14.02 -10.62 -1.52
C ILE A 61 14.72 -10.40 -0.17
N SER A 62 14.41 -9.29 0.48
CA SER A 62 14.91 -8.99 1.83
C SER A 62 13.74 -8.55 2.70
N GLN A 63 13.42 -9.36 3.70
CA GLN A 63 12.30 -9.15 4.62
C GLN A 63 12.62 -9.80 5.97
N SER A 64 11.93 -9.37 7.02
CA SER A 64 12.05 -10.03 8.32
C SER A 64 11.41 -11.42 8.29
N ALA A 65 12.12 -12.40 8.85
CA ALA A 65 11.59 -13.75 9.09
C ALA A 65 11.17 -13.84 10.56
N LEU A 66 9.86 -13.94 10.80
CA LEU A 66 9.34 -14.11 12.16
C LEU A 66 9.66 -15.50 12.70
N PRO A 67 9.99 -15.64 14.00
CA PRO A 67 10.18 -16.96 14.60
C PRO A 67 8.86 -17.74 14.58
N TYR A 68 8.98 -19.07 14.46
CA TYR A 68 7.82 -19.96 14.47
C TYR A 68 7.06 -19.90 15.82
N ARG A 69 7.81 -19.95 16.93
CA ARG A 69 7.25 -19.87 18.28
C ARG A 69 6.68 -18.46 18.53
N ARG A 70 5.41 -18.42 18.95
CA ARG A 70 4.66 -17.18 19.22
C ARG A 70 4.45 -16.89 20.71
N SER A 71 4.94 -17.77 21.58
CA SER A 71 4.92 -17.58 23.03
C SER A 71 5.92 -16.49 23.41
N VAL A 72 5.60 -15.76 24.47
CA VAL A 72 6.52 -14.78 25.07
C VAL A 72 7.71 -15.56 25.67
N PRO A 73 8.96 -15.11 25.46
CA PRO A 73 10.11 -15.75 26.08
C PRO A 73 10.12 -15.54 27.60
N SER A 74 10.59 -16.55 28.35
CA SER A 74 10.57 -16.55 29.82
C SER A 74 11.44 -15.46 30.48
N TRP A 75 12.47 -14.98 29.78
CA TRP A 75 13.34 -13.90 30.27
C TRP A 75 12.71 -12.51 30.15
N LEU A 76 11.63 -12.36 29.38
CA LEU A 76 10.94 -11.08 29.25
C LEU A 76 10.01 -10.88 30.46
N LYS A 77 10.46 -10.06 31.41
CA LYS A 77 9.71 -9.73 32.63
C LYS A 77 8.65 -8.63 32.46
N LEU A 78 8.45 -8.13 31.24
CA LEU A 78 7.51 -7.04 30.96
C LEU A 78 6.09 -7.58 30.83
N ASN A 79 5.16 -6.98 31.57
CA ASN A 79 3.74 -7.31 31.46
C ASN A 79 3.10 -6.61 30.26
N ALA A 80 1.90 -7.07 29.87
CA ALA A 80 1.16 -6.48 28.77
C ALA A 80 0.77 -5.01 29.04
N GLU A 81 0.48 -4.65 30.29
CA GLU A 81 0.13 -3.28 30.68
C GLU A 81 1.33 -2.34 30.56
N ASP A 82 2.52 -2.76 31.02
CA ASP A 82 3.75 -1.96 30.91
C ASP A 82 4.08 -1.62 29.45
N VAL A 83 3.89 -2.59 28.55
CA VAL A 83 4.09 -2.39 27.10
C VAL A 83 3.07 -1.40 26.54
N LYS A 84 1.81 -1.44 27.00
CA LYS A 84 0.80 -0.44 26.59
C LYS A 84 1.19 0.95 27.08
N GLU A 85 1.68 1.09 28.31
CA GLU A 85 2.12 2.37 28.87
C GLU A 85 3.30 2.96 28.10
N GLN A 86 4.29 2.13 27.75
CA GLN A 86 5.41 2.54 26.90
C GLN A 86 4.93 3.02 25.53
N ILE A 87 3.98 2.30 24.90
CA ILE A 87 3.38 2.72 23.64
C ILE A 87 2.65 4.07 23.79
N LYS A 88 1.90 4.27 24.88
CA LYS A 88 1.23 5.56 25.16
C LYS A 88 2.26 6.68 25.32
N LYS A 89 3.34 6.45 26.06
CA LYS A 89 4.42 7.43 26.28
C LYS A 89 5.10 7.82 24.96
N LEU A 90 5.44 6.83 24.12
CA LEU A 90 6.05 7.09 22.82
C LEU A 90 5.06 7.72 21.81
N GLY A 91 3.79 7.34 21.86
CA GLY A 91 2.73 7.95 21.07
C GLY A 91 2.54 9.44 21.41
N LYS A 92 2.55 9.80 22.70
CA LYS A 92 2.52 11.21 23.15
C LYS A 92 3.73 12.02 22.68
N LYS A 93 4.88 11.38 22.47
CA LYS A 93 6.07 12.01 21.85
C LYS A 93 5.93 12.22 20.33
N GLY A 94 4.84 11.77 19.71
CA GLY A 94 4.62 11.88 18.27
C GLY A 94 5.36 10.82 17.43
N MET A 95 5.83 9.74 18.05
CA MET A 95 6.51 8.66 17.30
C MET A 95 5.52 7.86 16.45
N THR A 96 5.94 7.47 15.24
CA THR A 96 5.14 6.62 14.36
C THR A 96 5.07 5.18 14.87
N PRO A 97 3.99 4.42 14.60
CA PRO A 97 3.89 3.04 15.07
C PRO A 97 5.02 2.13 14.57
N SER A 98 5.59 2.38 13.38
CA SER A 98 6.79 1.67 12.91
C SER A 98 8.02 1.96 13.78
N GLN A 99 8.26 3.23 14.12
CA GLN A 99 9.36 3.63 15.01
C GLN A 99 9.17 3.09 16.43
N ILE A 100 7.94 3.12 16.95
CA ILE A 100 7.61 2.56 18.26
C ILE A 100 7.98 1.08 18.32
N GLY A 101 7.66 0.30 17.27
CA GLY A 101 8.03 -1.11 17.20
C GLY A 101 9.54 -1.35 17.24
N ILE A 102 10.33 -0.48 16.59
CA ILE A 102 11.79 -0.55 16.59
C ILE A 102 12.35 -0.25 17.99
N ILE A 103 11.89 0.81 18.64
CA ILE A 103 12.34 1.21 19.99
C ILE A 103 12.01 0.13 21.02
N LEU A 104 10.83 -0.48 20.93
CA LEU A 104 10.43 -1.56 21.82
C LEU A 104 11.30 -2.81 21.64
N ARG A 105 11.71 -3.10 20.39
CA ARG A 105 12.59 -4.23 20.09
C ARG A 105 14.02 -3.96 20.58
N ASP A 106 14.57 -2.81 20.24
CA ASP A 106 16.00 -2.55 20.39
C ASP A 106 16.36 -2.09 21.82
N SER A 107 15.49 -1.34 22.49
CA SER A 107 15.76 -0.84 23.86
C SER A 107 15.11 -1.67 24.96
N HIS A 108 13.92 -2.24 24.72
CA HIS A 108 13.14 -2.94 25.76
C HIS A 108 13.14 -4.48 25.58
N GLY A 109 13.76 -4.99 24.51
CA GLY A 109 13.81 -6.43 24.23
C GLY A 109 12.49 -7.05 23.79
N VAL A 110 11.46 -6.25 23.50
CA VAL A 110 10.14 -6.73 23.06
C VAL A 110 10.17 -7.03 21.57
N ALA A 111 10.44 -8.28 21.21
CA ALA A 111 10.55 -8.69 19.80
C ALA A 111 9.25 -8.45 19.00
N GLN A 112 8.09 -8.79 19.58
CA GLN A 112 6.78 -8.66 18.92
C GLN A 112 5.69 -8.25 19.93
N VAL A 113 5.21 -7.02 19.80
CA VAL A 113 4.13 -6.47 20.65
C VAL A 113 2.85 -7.32 20.59
N ARG A 114 2.56 -7.92 19.42
CA ARG A 114 1.38 -8.78 19.24
C ARG A 114 1.41 -10.02 20.14
N PHE A 115 2.58 -10.57 20.45
CA PHE A 115 2.67 -11.79 21.25
C PHE A 115 2.51 -11.51 22.74
N VAL A 116 2.95 -10.34 23.20
CA VAL A 116 2.80 -9.93 24.60
C VAL A 116 1.36 -9.48 24.90
N ASN A 117 0.78 -8.65 24.02
CA ASN A 117 -0.50 -7.98 24.30
C ASN A 117 -1.69 -8.53 23.49
N GLY A 118 -1.47 -9.49 22.59
CA GLY A 118 -2.49 -10.01 21.65
C GLY A 118 -2.88 -9.04 20.52
N ASN A 119 -2.72 -7.73 20.71
CA ASN A 119 -3.07 -6.68 19.76
C ASN A 119 -1.85 -6.03 19.08
N LYS A 120 -2.05 -5.50 17.87
CA LYS A 120 -1.02 -4.73 17.15
C LYS A 120 -0.93 -3.30 17.67
N ILE A 121 0.23 -2.65 17.51
CA ILE A 121 0.51 -1.26 17.95
C ILE A 121 -0.59 -0.28 17.51
N LEU A 122 -0.96 -0.28 16.22
CA LEU A 122 -2.02 0.59 15.69
C LEU A 122 -3.39 0.40 16.36
N ARG A 123 -3.73 -0.82 16.82
CA ARG A 123 -5.00 -1.04 17.54
C ARG A 123 -4.95 -0.47 18.95
N ILE A 124 -3.80 -0.63 19.62
CA ILE A 124 -3.56 -0.07 20.95
C ILE A 124 -3.65 1.46 20.89
N MET A 125 -3.00 2.09 19.90
CA MET A 125 -3.06 3.55 19.72
C MET A 125 -4.48 4.04 19.44
N LYS A 126 -5.28 3.30 18.66
CA LYS A 126 -6.70 3.61 18.41
C LYS A 126 -7.53 3.55 19.67
N ALA A 127 -7.34 2.54 20.52
CA ALA A 127 -8.07 2.40 21.78
C ALA A 127 -7.79 3.56 22.75
N VAL A 128 -6.61 4.18 22.65
CA VAL A 128 -6.21 5.33 23.48
C VAL A 128 -6.62 6.67 22.86
N GLY A 129 -6.98 6.70 21.58
CA GLY A 129 -7.27 7.95 20.86
C GLY A 129 -6.03 8.68 20.32
N LEU A 130 -4.84 8.06 20.34
CA LEU A 130 -3.59 8.62 19.80
C LEU A 130 -3.35 8.21 18.34
N LYS A 131 -4.41 7.95 17.58
CA LYS A 131 -4.32 7.47 16.20
C LYS A 131 -3.98 8.65 15.29
N PRO A 132 -3.01 8.52 14.36
CA PRO A 132 -2.83 9.52 13.32
C PRO A 132 -4.04 9.54 12.38
N ASP A 133 -4.46 10.75 11.99
CA ASP A 133 -5.59 10.95 11.06
C ASP A 133 -5.30 10.33 9.70
N ILE A 134 -4.10 10.61 9.18
CA ILE A 134 -3.60 10.06 7.93
C ILE A 134 -2.77 8.80 8.22
N PRO A 135 -3.00 7.69 7.50
CA PRO A 135 -2.14 6.52 7.58
C PRO A 135 -0.65 6.84 7.33
N GLU A 136 0.23 6.22 8.10
CA GLU A 136 1.69 6.47 8.09
C GLU A 136 2.31 6.26 6.70
N ASP A 137 1.89 5.20 5.99
CA ASP A 137 2.35 4.88 4.65
C ASP A 137 2.01 5.98 3.63
N LEU A 138 0.79 6.51 3.70
CA LEU A 138 0.32 7.61 2.86
C LEU A 138 1.07 8.90 3.20
N TYR A 139 1.23 9.20 4.49
CA TYR A 139 1.97 10.36 4.98
C TYR A 139 3.41 10.41 4.43
N PHE A 140 4.16 9.30 4.51
CA PHE A 140 5.55 9.28 4.03
C PHE A 140 5.67 9.35 2.49
N LEU A 141 4.68 8.83 1.74
CA LEU A 141 4.66 9.01 0.29
C LEU A 141 4.39 10.47 -0.09
N ILE A 142 3.45 11.14 0.59
CA ILE A 142 3.18 12.56 0.39
C ILE A 142 4.42 13.38 0.75
N LYS A 143 5.08 13.08 1.88
CA LYS A 143 6.35 13.72 2.30
C LYS A 143 7.41 13.66 1.20
N ARG A 144 7.57 12.47 0.61
CA ARG A 144 8.52 12.26 -0.49
C ARG A 144 8.11 13.03 -1.75
N ALA A 145 6.83 13.03 -2.10
CA ALA A 145 6.32 13.77 -3.26
C ALA A 145 6.56 15.29 -3.11
N VAL A 146 6.29 15.85 -1.94
CA VAL A 146 6.53 17.27 -1.63
C VAL A 146 8.02 17.61 -1.74
N SER A 147 8.90 16.75 -1.20
CA SER A 147 10.35 16.94 -1.33
C SER A 147 10.82 16.92 -2.79
N ILE A 148 10.32 15.99 -3.61
CA ILE A 148 10.68 15.92 -5.03
C ILE A 148 10.15 17.15 -5.79
N ARG A 149 8.94 17.64 -5.47
CA ARG A 149 8.40 18.87 -6.09
C ARG A 149 9.24 20.10 -5.76
N LYS A 150 9.63 20.29 -4.49
CA LYS A 150 10.54 21.37 -4.09
C LYS A 150 11.89 21.32 -4.81
N HIS A 151 12.41 20.11 -5.08
CA HIS A 151 13.62 19.93 -5.90
C HIS A 151 13.39 20.34 -7.37
N LEU A 152 12.27 19.93 -7.96
CA LEU A 152 11.93 20.23 -9.36
C LEU A 152 11.61 21.70 -9.63
N GLU A 153 11.14 22.44 -8.63
CA GLU A 153 10.92 23.89 -8.72
C GLU A 153 12.21 24.64 -9.08
N ARG A 154 13.34 24.20 -8.49
CA ARG A 154 14.68 24.72 -8.78
C ARG A 154 15.29 24.06 -10.02
N ASN A 155 15.10 22.74 -10.16
CA ASN A 155 15.71 21.90 -11.20
C ASN A 155 14.70 21.49 -12.27
N ARG A 156 14.20 22.45 -13.06
CA ARG A 156 13.12 22.20 -14.04
C ARG A 156 13.49 21.25 -15.18
N LYS A 157 14.78 21.07 -15.46
CA LYS A 157 15.30 20.20 -16.54
C LYS A 157 15.49 18.75 -16.11
N ASP A 158 15.35 18.42 -14.83
CA ASP A 158 15.54 17.05 -14.32
C ASP A 158 14.35 16.15 -14.72
N ILE A 159 14.56 15.30 -15.72
CA ILE A 159 13.54 14.39 -16.26
C ILE A 159 13.40 13.14 -15.38
N ASP A 160 14.47 12.67 -14.74
CA ASP A 160 14.44 11.48 -13.88
C ASP A 160 13.62 11.75 -12.61
N SER A 161 13.81 12.91 -11.98
CA SER A 161 12.99 13.32 -10.83
C SER A 161 11.52 13.51 -11.20
N LYS A 162 11.20 14.00 -12.41
CA LYS A 162 9.81 14.06 -12.91
C LYS A 162 9.22 12.66 -13.07
N PHE A 163 9.97 11.73 -13.67
CA PHE A 163 9.53 10.34 -13.80
C PHE A 163 9.28 9.70 -12.42
N ARG A 164 10.19 9.89 -11.47
CA ARG A 164 10.05 9.39 -10.10
C ARG A 164 8.86 10.01 -9.37
N LEU A 165 8.57 11.30 -9.59
CA LEU A 165 7.38 11.95 -9.03
C LEU A 165 6.10 11.27 -9.53
N ILE A 166 5.98 11.00 -10.83
CA ILE A 166 4.84 10.29 -11.42
C ILE A 166 4.63 8.92 -10.75
N LEU A 167 5.72 8.19 -10.49
CA LEU A 167 5.65 6.89 -9.80
C LEU A 167 5.25 7.00 -8.32
N VAL A 168 5.62 8.08 -7.63
CA VAL A 168 5.21 8.32 -6.24
C VAL A 168 3.74 8.72 -6.19
N GLU A 169 3.30 9.66 -7.01
CA GLU A 169 1.90 10.11 -7.08
C GLU A 169 0.96 8.97 -7.49
N SER A 170 1.39 8.10 -8.42
CA SER A 170 0.65 6.89 -8.78
C SER A 170 0.47 5.94 -7.58
N ARG A 171 1.44 5.83 -6.68
CA ARG A 171 1.29 5.04 -5.44
C ARG A 171 0.34 5.69 -4.45
N ILE A 172 0.41 7.02 -4.30
CA ILE A 172 -0.51 7.79 -3.43
C ILE A 172 -1.95 7.55 -3.87
N HIS A 173 -2.27 7.69 -5.16
CA HIS A 173 -3.63 7.47 -5.66
C HIS A 173 -4.12 6.02 -5.47
N ARG A 174 -3.23 5.03 -5.61
CA ARG A 174 -3.57 3.62 -5.35
C ARG A 174 -3.88 3.37 -3.87
N LEU A 175 -3.06 3.87 -2.96
CA LEU A 175 -3.29 3.73 -1.51
C LEU A 175 -4.51 4.52 -1.05
N ALA A 176 -4.71 5.73 -1.56
CA ALA A 176 -5.90 6.52 -1.27
C ALA A 176 -7.18 5.78 -1.65
N ARG A 177 -7.21 5.13 -2.83
CA ARG A 177 -8.35 4.27 -3.23
C ARG A 177 -8.58 3.13 -2.24
N TYR A 178 -7.52 2.43 -1.84
CA TYR A 178 -7.61 1.35 -0.86
C TYR A 178 -8.19 1.82 0.48
N TYR A 179 -7.69 2.94 1.02
CA TYR A 179 -8.13 3.46 2.31
C TYR A 179 -9.54 4.06 2.28
N LYS A 180 -9.98 4.62 1.14
CA LYS A 180 -11.39 5.01 0.94
C LYS A 180 -12.30 3.79 0.93
N ASN A 181 -11.93 2.72 0.24
CA ASN A 181 -12.71 1.47 0.24
C ASN A 181 -12.78 0.82 1.64
N LYS A 182 -11.73 0.97 2.46
CA LYS A 182 -11.70 0.49 3.85
C LYS A 182 -12.30 1.46 4.87
N ALA A 183 -12.90 2.57 4.42
CA ALA A 183 -13.48 3.62 5.26
C ALA A 183 -12.51 4.16 6.34
N VAL A 184 -11.19 4.13 6.07
CA VAL A 184 -10.18 4.72 6.96
C VAL A 184 -10.02 6.21 6.67
N LEU A 185 -10.20 6.60 5.41
CA LEU A 185 -10.23 7.98 4.94
C LEU A 185 -11.65 8.35 4.50
N PRO A 186 -12.04 9.64 4.59
CA PRO A 186 -13.32 10.09 4.09
C PRO A 186 -13.39 9.89 2.56
N PRO A 187 -14.58 9.62 1.99
CA PRO A 187 -14.75 9.38 0.55
C PRO A 187 -14.37 10.60 -0.30
N THR A 188 -14.53 11.80 0.27
CA THR A 188 -14.15 13.09 -0.33
C THR A 188 -12.65 13.34 -0.35
N TRP A 189 -11.84 12.50 0.33
CA TRP A 189 -10.40 12.70 0.40
C TRP A 189 -9.77 12.61 -1.00
N LYS A 190 -9.00 13.64 -1.33
CA LYS A 190 -8.26 13.79 -2.58
C LYS A 190 -6.85 14.29 -2.30
N TYR A 191 -5.89 13.73 -3.02
CA TYR A 191 -4.53 14.23 -3.02
C TYR A 191 -4.45 15.43 -3.96
N GLU A 192 -4.17 16.60 -3.41
CA GLU A 192 -3.91 17.81 -4.16
C GLU A 192 -2.49 18.28 -3.86
N SER A 193 -1.71 18.53 -4.92
CA SER A 193 -0.30 18.83 -4.73
C SER A 193 -0.03 20.19 -4.10
N ALA A 194 -0.92 21.15 -4.29
CA ALA A 194 -0.80 22.48 -3.71
C ALA A 194 -1.00 22.45 -2.18
N THR A 195 -1.92 21.63 -1.69
CA THR A 195 -2.24 21.51 -0.25
C THR A 195 -1.38 20.46 0.47
N ALA A 196 -0.72 19.58 -0.29
CA ALA A 196 0.11 18.50 0.26
C ALA A 196 1.21 18.98 1.22
N SER A 197 1.76 20.18 1.01
CA SER A 197 2.79 20.74 1.90
C SER A 197 2.27 21.04 3.31
N ALA A 198 1.01 21.46 3.44
CA ALA A 198 0.39 21.76 4.73
C ALA A 198 0.06 20.51 5.55
N LEU A 199 -0.14 19.37 4.87
CA LEU A 199 -0.46 18.08 5.51
C LEU A 199 0.77 17.38 6.12
N VAL A 200 1.98 17.84 5.77
CA VAL A 200 3.24 17.15 6.07
C VAL A 200 4.29 18.08 6.70
N ALA A 201 3.86 19.29 7.10
CA ALA A 201 4.68 20.25 7.83
C ALA A 201 4.93 19.77 9.27
#